data_AF-A0AAV7CV73-F1
#
_entry.id   AF-A0AAV7CV73-F1
#
_cell.length_a   1.000
_cell.length_b   1.000
_cell.length_c   1.000
_cell.angle_alpha   90.00
_cell.angle_beta   90.00
_cell.angle_gamma   90.00
#
_symmetry.space_group_name_H-M   'P 1'
#
loop_
_entity.id
_entity.type
_entity.pdbx_description
1 polymer ?
#
loop_
_entity_poly.entity_id
_entity_poly.type
_entity_poly.pdbx_seq_one_letter_code
_entity_poly.pdbx_strand_id
1 'polypeptide(L)'
;MFFMVDPRRIQIYTLLITMVYLTFFHVRRYANPFVDELDFTVALMTLTQKMSRFAFEYHDGTVRSYQSLTPTQKSLAIKSLPGILPYLSYNVGFLGLLAGPLCSFNDYQVFIHGEEKKRNPNVVVFKKLWLCCFLLAAHIILSDQFSVSNDPNNSVMYIFLELYLTAASRRPKYYFAWTLADVINNAAGFGYNGVLDYGEERWDLLSNLNILRIETATSFKMYIDNWNIQTAVWLKDLAWCTSRILLYLSDCSASHTCCPKGKANNSSLVPAYLME
;
A
#
# COMPACT_ATOMS: atom_id res chain seq x y z
N MET A 1 -11.36 -11.94 -14.24
CA MET A 1 -11.07 -10.60 -14.78
C MET A 1 -9.64 -10.48 -15.30
N PHE A 2 -8.62 -10.72 -14.47
CA PHE A 2 -7.21 -10.54 -14.88
C PHE A 2 -6.80 -11.34 -16.13
N PHE A 3 -7.32 -12.54 -16.29
CA PHE A 3 -6.96 -13.44 -17.40
C PHE A 3 -7.66 -13.12 -18.74
N MET A 4 -8.54 -12.11 -18.81
CA MET A 4 -9.39 -11.84 -19.98
C MET A 4 -9.30 -10.39 -20.48
N VAL A 5 -8.53 -9.53 -19.81
CA VAL A 5 -8.50 -8.08 -20.06
C VAL A 5 -7.13 -7.69 -20.59
N ASP A 6 -7.10 -6.79 -21.59
CA ASP A 6 -5.86 -6.24 -22.15
C ASP A 6 -4.99 -5.64 -21.03
N PRO A 7 -3.70 -6.06 -20.92
CA PRO A 7 -2.76 -5.53 -19.94
C PRO A 7 -2.66 -4.01 -19.90
N ARG A 8 -2.96 -3.29 -20.99
CA ARG A 8 -2.93 -1.81 -21.05
C ARG A 8 -3.97 -1.12 -20.18
N ARG A 9 -5.09 -1.79 -19.89
CA ARG A 9 -6.24 -1.19 -19.17
C ARG A 9 -6.61 -1.92 -17.89
N ILE A 10 -5.97 -3.04 -17.60
CA ILE A 10 -6.28 -3.95 -16.49
C ILE A 10 -6.23 -3.25 -15.13
N GLN A 11 -5.29 -2.33 -14.92
CA GLN A 11 -5.10 -1.54 -13.72
C GLN A 11 -6.25 -0.56 -13.49
N ILE A 12 -6.76 0.06 -14.56
CA ILE A 12 -7.89 1.01 -14.50
C ILE A 12 -9.17 0.25 -14.16
N TYR A 13 -9.48 -0.81 -14.90
CA TYR A 13 -10.71 -1.56 -14.66
C TYR A 13 -10.69 -2.21 -13.28
N THR A 14 -9.57 -2.79 -12.86
CA THR A 14 -9.47 -3.41 -11.53
C THR A 14 -9.71 -2.37 -10.45
N LEU A 15 -9.05 -1.21 -10.52
CA LEU A 15 -9.22 -0.14 -9.53
C LEU A 15 -10.67 0.36 -9.49
N LEU A 16 -11.29 0.62 -10.64
CA LEU A 16 -12.67 1.11 -10.70
C LEU A 16 -13.65 0.11 -10.10
N ILE A 17 -13.54 -1.16 -10.48
CA ILE A 17 -14.47 -2.21 -9.99
C ILE A 17 -14.31 -2.39 -8.48
N THR A 18 -13.08 -2.50 -7.98
CA THR A 18 -12.84 -2.69 -6.53
C THR A 18 -13.25 -1.46 -5.73
N MET A 19 -12.98 -0.25 -6.22
CA MET A 19 -13.40 1.00 -5.56
C MET A 19 -14.91 1.19 -5.55
N VAL A 20 -15.60 0.90 -6.66
CA VAL A 20 -17.08 0.97 -6.73
C VAL A 20 -17.69 -0.04 -5.75
N TYR A 21 -17.16 -1.27 -5.74
CA TYR A 21 -17.60 -2.30 -4.80
C TYR A 21 -17.40 -1.88 -3.34
N LEU A 22 -16.21 -1.39 -2.99
CA LEU A 22 -15.91 -0.88 -1.65
C LEU A 22 -16.83 0.29 -1.25
N THR A 23 -17.03 1.24 -2.16
CA THR A 23 -17.88 2.42 -1.95
C THR A 23 -19.33 2.01 -1.67
N PHE A 24 -19.87 1.05 -2.42
CA PHE A 24 -21.22 0.53 -2.21
C PHE A 24 -21.42 0.04 -0.77
N PHE A 25 -20.48 -0.73 -0.22
CA PHE A 25 -20.59 -1.23 1.15
C PHE A 25 -20.40 -0.14 2.22
N HIS A 26 -19.50 0.82 1.98
CA HIS A 26 -19.39 1.96 2.89
C HIS A 26 -20.67 2.82 2.91
N VAL A 27 -21.29 3.07 1.75
CA VAL A 27 -22.57 3.80 1.65
C VAL A 27 -23.69 3.02 2.33
N ARG A 28 -23.78 1.70 2.10
CA ARG A 28 -24.77 0.84 2.76
C ARG A 28 -24.61 0.86 4.29
N ARG A 29 -23.37 0.80 4.79
CA ARG A 29 -23.06 0.88 6.24
C ARG A 29 -23.42 2.23 6.82
N TYR A 30 -23.10 3.32 6.11
CA TYR A 30 -23.48 4.67 6.52
C TYR A 30 -25.00 4.86 6.58
N ALA A 31 -25.73 4.29 5.62
CA ALA A 31 -27.19 4.34 5.59
C ALA A 31 -27.87 3.49 6.68
N ASN A 32 -27.18 2.48 7.24
CA ASN A 32 -27.71 1.56 8.24
C ASN A 32 -26.77 1.45 9.47
N PRO A 33 -26.60 2.53 10.25
CA PRO A 33 -25.59 2.59 11.30
C PRO A 33 -25.89 1.72 12.54
N PHE A 34 -27.14 1.29 12.72
CA PHE A 34 -27.58 0.52 13.90
C PHE A 34 -27.65 -1.00 13.66
N VAL A 35 -27.20 -1.46 12.51
CA VAL A 35 -27.12 -2.89 12.21
C VAL A 35 -25.77 -3.38 12.72
N ASP A 36 -25.79 -4.18 13.79
CA ASP A 36 -24.61 -4.83 14.39
C ASP A 36 -24.09 -5.99 13.50
N GLU A 37 -23.78 -5.68 12.24
CA GLU A 37 -23.09 -6.57 11.32
C GLU A 37 -21.57 -6.39 11.49
N LEU A 38 -20.86 -7.52 11.57
CA LEU A 38 -19.40 -7.58 11.55
C LEU A 38 -18.87 -6.73 10.39
N ASP A 39 -17.96 -5.80 10.70
CA ASP A 39 -17.43 -4.87 9.70
C ASP A 39 -16.41 -5.54 8.77
N PHE A 40 -16.91 -6.19 7.72
CA PHE A 40 -16.07 -6.77 6.66
C PHE A 40 -15.49 -5.72 5.70
N THR A 41 -15.89 -4.44 5.82
CA THR A 41 -15.34 -3.39 4.95
C THR A 41 -13.85 -3.19 5.17
N VAL A 42 -13.34 -3.46 6.37
CA VAL A 42 -11.89 -3.43 6.67
C VAL A 42 -11.13 -4.45 5.81
N ALA A 43 -11.64 -5.68 5.68
CA ALA A 43 -11.04 -6.69 4.81
C ALA A 43 -11.15 -6.28 3.33
N LEU A 44 -12.28 -5.68 2.92
CA LEU A 44 -12.47 -5.17 1.56
C LEU A 44 -11.52 -4.03 1.22
N MET A 45 -11.19 -3.15 2.17
CA MET A 45 -10.20 -2.08 1.97
C MET A 45 -8.84 -2.70 1.63
N THR A 46 -8.39 -3.67 2.43
CA THR A 46 -7.11 -4.35 2.22
C THR A 46 -7.09 -5.13 0.90
N LEU A 47 -8.17 -5.83 0.56
CA LEU A 47 -8.31 -6.53 -0.73
C LEU A 47 -8.29 -5.56 -1.91
N THR A 48 -8.98 -4.42 -1.81
CA THR A 48 -8.99 -3.38 -2.84
C THR A 48 -7.58 -2.87 -3.12
N GLN A 49 -6.80 -2.61 -2.07
CA GLN A 49 -5.41 -2.19 -2.20
C GLN A 49 -4.54 -3.27 -2.84
N LYS A 50 -4.63 -4.53 -2.39
CA LYS A 50 -3.85 -5.66 -2.91
C LYS A 50 -4.15 -5.95 -4.38
N MET A 51 -5.44 -6.03 -4.73
CA MET A 51 -5.87 -6.31 -6.10
C MET A 51 -5.49 -5.17 -7.05
N SER A 52 -5.72 -3.92 -6.66
CA SER A 52 -5.33 -2.77 -7.50
C SER A 52 -3.81 -2.68 -7.64
N ARG A 53 -3.05 -2.79 -6.55
CA ARG A 53 -1.59 -2.77 -6.56
C ARG A 53 -1.02 -3.85 -7.48
N PHE A 54 -1.49 -5.09 -7.35
CA PHE A 54 -1.13 -6.19 -8.26
C PHE A 54 -1.38 -5.83 -9.73
N ALA A 55 -2.51 -5.18 -10.03
CA ALA A 55 -2.81 -4.77 -11.40
C ALA A 55 -1.86 -3.71 -11.94
N PHE A 56 -1.45 -2.74 -11.10
CA PHE A 56 -0.45 -1.74 -11.46
C PHE A 56 0.94 -2.38 -11.64
N GLU A 57 1.36 -3.25 -10.73
CA GLU A 57 2.63 -3.98 -10.82
C GLU A 57 2.70 -4.85 -12.09
N TYR A 58 1.57 -5.46 -12.49
CA TYR A 58 1.45 -6.23 -13.73
C TYR A 58 1.46 -5.36 -15.00
N HIS A 59 0.74 -4.23 -14.99
CA HIS A 59 0.80 -3.26 -16.09
C HIS A 59 2.23 -2.72 -16.28
N ASP A 60 2.92 -2.39 -15.19
CA ASP A 60 4.29 -1.90 -15.21
C ASP A 60 5.26 -2.95 -15.78
N GLY A 61 5.06 -4.24 -15.50
CA GLY A 61 5.91 -5.31 -16.00
C GLY A 61 5.67 -5.75 -17.44
N THR A 62 4.51 -5.45 -18.02
CA THR A 62 4.10 -5.94 -19.35
C THR A 62 3.97 -4.87 -20.42
N VAL A 63 3.56 -3.66 -20.05
CA VAL A 63 3.23 -2.59 -21.00
C VAL A 63 4.29 -1.50 -21.02
N ARG A 64 4.81 -1.13 -19.85
CA ARG A 64 5.75 -0.01 -19.73
C ARG A 64 7.16 -0.42 -20.11
N SER A 65 7.88 0.52 -20.72
CA SER A 65 9.32 0.34 -20.96
C SER A 65 10.06 0.31 -19.63
N TYR A 66 10.94 -0.68 -19.46
CA TYR A 66 11.76 -0.84 -18.27
C TYR A 66 12.56 0.43 -17.93
N GLN A 67 13.03 1.18 -18.92
CA GLN A 67 13.79 2.42 -18.71
C GLN A 67 12.95 3.53 -18.06
N SER A 68 11.63 3.53 -18.27
CA SER A 68 10.70 4.52 -17.73
C SER A 68 10.27 4.25 -16.29
N LEU A 69 10.64 3.10 -15.73
CA LEU A 69 10.26 2.66 -14.38
C LEU A 69 11.28 3.16 -13.34
N THR A 70 10.77 3.56 -12.18
CA THR A 70 11.61 3.85 -11.02
C THR A 70 12.30 2.56 -10.52
N PRO A 71 13.41 2.64 -9.77
CA PRO A 71 14.08 1.46 -9.23
C PRO A 71 13.13 0.53 -8.44
N THR A 72 12.24 1.11 -7.63
CA THR A 72 11.21 0.37 -6.87
C THR A 72 10.17 -0.27 -7.78
N GLN A 73 9.69 0.44 -8.82
CA GLN A 73 8.76 -0.15 -9.79
C GLN A 73 9.40 -1.31 -10.54
N LYS A 74 10.68 -1.23 -10.87
CA LYS A 74 11.42 -2.32 -11.55
C LYS A 74 11.49 -3.58 -10.70
N SER A 75 11.74 -3.46 -9.40
CA SER A 75 11.82 -4.63 -8.51
C SER A 75 10.46 -5.28 -8.27
N LEU A 76 9.39 -4.49 -8.28
CA LEU A 76 8.03 -4.96 -8.00
C LEU A 76 7.24 -5.34 -9.26
N ALA A 77 7.76 -5.06 -10.45
CA ALA A 77 7.10 -5.32 -11.72
C ALA A 77 6.81 -6.82 -11.92
N ILE A 78 5.58 -7.15 -12.30
CA ILE A 78 5.12 -8.52 -12.55
C ILE A 78 5.14 -8.75 -14.07
N LYS A 79 6.06 -9.60 -14.54
CA LYS A 79 6.27 -9.84 -15.97
C LYS A 79 5.25 -10.78 -16.61
N SER A 80 4.68 -11.69 -15.82
CA SER A 80 3.71 -12.69 -16.28
C SER A 80 2.63 -12.90 -15.23
N LEU A 81 1.41 -13.22 -15.68
CA LEU A 81 0.33 -13.52 -14.76
C LEU A 81 0.64 -14.81 -13.98
N PRO A 82 0.52 -14.80 -12.65
CA PRO A 82 0.62 -16.01 -11.85
C PRO A 82 -0.60 -16.90 -12.10
N GLY A 83 -0.48 -18.17 -11.71
CA GLY A 83 -1.63 -19.07 -11.63
C GLY A 83 -2.68 -18.58 -10.61
N ILE A 84 -3.87 -19.20 -10.64
CA ILE A 84 -4.99 -18.86 -9.75
C ILE A 84 -4.61 -19.07 -8.28
N LEU A 85 -3.92 -20.16 -7.96
CA LEU A 85 -3.59 -20.51 -6.57
C LEU A 85 -2.64 -19.48 -5.91
N PRO A 86 -1.48 -19.11 -6.50
CA PRO A 86 -0.63 -18.06 -5.94
C PRO A 86 -1.35 -16.70 -5.79
N TYR A 87 -2.20 -16.36 -6.75
CA TYR A 87 -2.99 -15.12 -6.68
C TYR A 87 -4.00 -15.14 -5.54
N LEU A 88 -4.74 -16.24 -5.36
CA LEU A 88 -5.67 -16.38 -4.22
C LEU A 88 -4.90 -16.37 -2.90
N SER A 89 -3.81 -17.12 -2.80
CA SER A 89 -2.94 -17.17 -1.63
C SER A 89 -2.46 -15.77 -1.22
N TYR A 90 -2.02 -14.96 -2.19
CA TYR A 90 -1.68 -13.57 -1.95
C TYR A 90 -2.84 -12.78 -1.36
N ASN A 91 -4.03 -12.85 -1.96
CA ASN A 91 -5.19 -12.06 -1.53
C ASN A 91 -5.71 -12.47 -0.15
N VAL A 92 -5.88 -13.78 0.10
CA VAL A 92 -6.45 -14.32 1.35
C VAL A 92 -5.41 -14.68 2.41
N GLY A 93 -4.14 -14.35 2.17
CA GLY A 93 -3.04 -14.62 3.10
C GLY A 93 -3.32 -14.04 4.49
N PHE A 94 -3.29 -14.90 5.51
CA PHE A 94 -3.68 -14.59 6.89
C PHE A 94 -2.96 -13.38 7.48
N LEU A 95 -1.65 -13.25 7.22
CA LEU A 95 -0.79 -12.18 7.73
C LEU A 95 -1.18 -10.77 7.23
N GLY A 96 -1.97 -10.71 6.16
CA GLY A 96 -2.28 -9.49 5.41
C GLY A 96 -3.76 -9.28 5.12
N LEU A 97 -4.68 -10.06 5.69
CA LEU A 97 -6.10 -10.00 5.35
C LEU A 97 -6.89 -8.99 6.19
N LEU A 98 -6.72 -9.03 7.52
CA LEU A 98 -7.58 -8.28 8.45
C LEU A 98 -7.01 -6.93 8.88
N ALA A 99 -5.72 -6.88 9.21
CA ALA A 99 -5.06 -5.65 9.71
C ALA A 99 -3.59 -5.57 9.30
N GLY A 100 -3.18 -6.42 8.35
CA GLY A 100 -1.78 -6.50 7.94
C GLY A 100 -1.39 -5.39 6.97
N PRO A 101 -0.11 -5.01 6.95
CA PRO A 101 0.43 -4.05 6.00
C PRO A 101 0.26 -4.52 4.56
N LEU A 102 0.01 -3.56 3.66
CA LEU A 102 -0.04 -3.81 2.23
C LEU A 102 1.37 -4.23 1.75
N CYS A 103 1.46 -5.39 1.11
CA CYS A 103 2.68 -5.92 0.52
C CYS A 103 2.54 -6.07 -1.00
N SER A 104 3.66 -6.00 -1.71
CA SER A 104 3.73 -6.27 -3.15
C SER A 104 3.61 -7.77 -3.41
N PHE A 105 3.19 -8.15 -4.62
CA PHE A 105 3.02 -9.57 -4.94
C PHE A 105 4.35 -10.33 -5.01
N ASN A 106 5.38 -9.73 -5.61
CA ASN A 106 6.71 -10.34 -5.71
C ASN A 106 7.31 -10.61 -4.32
N ASP A 107 7.19 -9.65 -3.39
CA ASP A 107 7.66 -9.81 -2.00
C ASP A 107 6.94 -10.98 -1.31
N TYR A 108 5.63 -11.10 -1.52
CA TYR A 108 4.84 -12.22 -1.00
C TYR A 108 5.24 -13.57 -1.62
N GLN A 109 5.59 -13.60 -2.91
CA GLN A 109 6.07 -14.82 -3.56
C GLN A 109 7.41 -15.29 -3.00
N VAL A 110 8.36 -14.37 -2.77
CA VAL A 110 9.66 -14.70 -2.13
C VAL A 110 9.42 -15.33 -0.76
N PHE A 111 8.54 -14.74 0.04
CA PHE A 111 8.17 -15.23 1.37
C PHE A 111 7.52 -16.62 1.35
N ILE A 112 6.54 -16.87 0.47
CA ILE A 112 5.82 -18.15 0.48
C ILE A 112 6.68 -19.32 -0.03
N HIS A 113 7.70 -19.04 -0.85
CA HIS A 113 8.65 -20.03 -1.33
C HIS A 113 9.85 -20.23 -0.38
N GLY A 114 9.97 -19.41 0.68
CA GLY A 114 11.08 -19.52 1.64
C GLY A 114 12.43 -19.07 1.07
N GLU A 115 12.40 -18.19 0.06
CA GLU A 115 13.61 -17.69 -0.61
C GLU A 115 14.26 -16.50 0.12
N GLU A 116 13.67 -16.07 1.24
CA GLU A 116 14.21 -15.01 2.07
C GLU A 116 15.55 -15.39 2.75
N LYS A 117 16.40 -14.38 2.98
CA LYS A 117 17.64 -14.57 3.75
C LYS A 117 17.29 -14.86 5.21
N LYS A 118 17.49 -16.11 5.64
CA LYS A 118 17.27 -16.56 7.02
C LYS A 118 18.18 -15.81 7.99
N ARG A 119 17.58 -14.95 8.81
CA ARG A 119 18.20 -14.25 9.94
C ARG A 119 17.33 -14.41 11.16
N ASN A 120 17.91 -14.21 12.34
CA ASN A 120 17.20 -14.42 13.60
C ASN A 120 16.30 -13.20 13.90
N PRO A 121 14.96 -13.32 13.81
CA PRO A 121 14.05 -12.19 14.04
C PRO A 121 13.86 -11.89 15.53
N ASN A 122 14.30 -12.78 16.44
CA ASN A 122 13.89 -12.76 17.84
C ASN A 122 14.20 -11.43 18.52
N VAL A 123 15.38 -10.86 18.29
CA VAL A 123 15.78 -9.58 18.92
C VAL A 123 14.82 -8.45 18.53
N VAL A 124 14.43 -8.36 17.26
CA VAL A 124 13.52 -7.33 16.77
C VAL A 124 12.10 -7.59 17.22
N VAL A 125 11.66 -8.86 17.16
CA VAL A 125 10.34 -9.29 17.63
C VAL A 125 10.17 -8.95 19.10
N PHE A 126 11.13 -9.29 19.97
CA PHE A 126 11.06 -8.97 21.40
C PHE A 126 11.02 -7.46 21.67
N LYS A 127 11.84 -6.67 20.96
CA LYS A 127 11.81 -5.20 21.08
C LYS A 127 10.45 -4.62 20.69
N LYS A 128 9.90 -5.03 19.55
CA LYS A 128 8.58 -4.55 19.06
C LYS A 128 7.42 -5.08 19.91
N LEU A 129 7.54 -6.29 20.49
CA LEU A 129 6.54 -6.85 21.40
C LEU A 129 6.48 -6.06 22.72
N TRP A 130 7.63 -5.67 23.27
CA TRP A 130 7.69 -4.78 24.43
C TRP A 130 7.00 -3.44 24.16
N LEU A 131 7.26 -2.86 22.98
CA LEU A 131 6.57 -1.65 22.51
C LEU A 131 5.06 -1.87 22.39
N CYS A 132 4.60 -3.03 21.90
CA CYS A 132 3.17 -3.35 21.85
C CYS A 132 2.53 -3.38 23.24
N CYS A 133 3.17 -4.03 24.22
CA CYS A 133 2.68 -4.06 25.60
C CYS A 133 2.58 -2.64 26.19
N PHE A 134 3.59 -1.81 25.96
CA PHE A 134 3.57 -0.41 26.38
C PHE A 134 2.43 0.39 25.72
N LEU A 135 2.23 0.25 24.40
CA LEU A 135 1.17 0.95 23.66
C LEU A 135 -0.23 0.48 24.07
N LEU A 136 -0.40 -0.81 24.36
CA LEU A 136 -1.65 -1.37 24.86
C LEU A 136 -1.98 -0.82 26.26
N ALA A 137 -0.99 -0.82 27.17
CA ALA A 137 -1.16 -0.23 28.50
C ALA A 137 -1.51 1.26 28.40
N ALA A 138 -0.80 2.01 27.55
CA ALA A 138 -1.10 3.41 27.29
C ALA A 138 -2.52 3.60 26.73
N HIS A 139 -2.98 2.75 25.81
CA HIS A 139 -4.34 2.80 25.28
C HIS A 139 -5.38 2.58 26.38
N ILE A 140 -5.23 1.53 27.19
CA ILE A 140 -6.19 1.21 28.26
C ILE A 140 -6.26 2.36 29.28
N ILE A 141 -5.11 2.92 29.67
CA ILE A 141 -5.06 4.00 30.66
C ILE A 141 -5.62 5.31 30.10
N LEU A 142 -5.29 5.68 28.85
CA LEU A 142 -5.62 7.00 28.30
C LEU A 142 -7.01 7.07 27.64
N SER A 143 -7.54 5.94 27.15
CA SER A 143 -8.75 5.93 26.31
C SER A 143 -9.98 6.58 26.97
N ASP A 144 -10.17 6.34 28.27
CA ASP A 144 -11.33 6.80 29.03
C ASP A 144 -11.09 8.12 29.80
N GLN A 145 -9.86 8.65 29.79
CA GLN A 145 -9.53 9.87 30.55
C GLN A 145 -10.04 11.15 29.88
N PHE A 146 -10.23 11.12 28.56
CA PHE A 146 -10.61 12.28 27.76
C PHE A 146 -11.91 11.99 27.00
N SER A 147 -12.99 12.65 27.40
CA SER A 147 -14.27 12.69 26.71
C SER A 147 -14.50 14.12 26.19
N VAL A 148 -15.27 14.25 25.11
CA VAL A 148 -15.62 15.56 24.56
C VAL A 148 -16.86 16.06 25.28
N SER A 149 -16.75 17.21 25.92
CA SER A 149 -17.82 17.94 26.56
C SER A 149 -18.74 18.54 25.51
N ASN A 150 -20.06 18.41 25.72
CA ASN A 150 -21.08 18.92 24.81
C ASN A 150 -21.63 20.29 25.26
N ASP A 151 -20.89 21.04 26.08
CA ASP A 151 -21.35 22.33 26.60
C ASP A 151 -21.27 23.41 25.49
N PRO A 152 -22.41 23.99 25.07
CA PRO A 152 -22.43 25.01 24.02
C PRO A 152 -21.79 26.33 24.45
N ASN A 153 -21.51 26.55 25.73
CA ASN A 153 -20.85 27.77 26.23
C ASN A 153 -19.32 27.71 26.15
N ASN A 154 -18.75 26.58 25.78
CA ASN A 154 -17.31 26.43 25.68
C ASN A 154 -16.71 27.33 24.59
N SER A 155 -15.58 27.97 24.91
CA SER A 155 -14.84 28.73 23.90
C SER A 155 -14.39 27.80 22.76
N VAL A 156 -14.36 28.32 21.54
CA VAL A 156 -13.90 27.57 20.35
C VAL A 156 -12.51 26.97 20.57
N MET A 157 -11.60 27.69 21.24
CA MET A 157 -10.25 27.21 21.55
C MET A 157 -10.26 26.03 22.53
N TYR A 158 -11.15 26.05 23.52
CA TYR A 158 -11.31 24.93 24.45
C TYR A 158 -11.81 23.68 23.73
N ILE A 159 -12.81 23.83 22.84
CA ILE A 159 -13.32 22.72 22.02
C ILE A 159 -12.19 22.13 21.16
N PHE A 160 -11.37 22.96 20.51
CA PHE A 160 -10.23 22.48 19.73
C PHE A 160 -9.21 21.71 20.58
N LEU A 161 -8.88 22.21 21.77
CA LEU A 161 -7.95 21.54 22.69
C LEU A 161 -8.51 20.19 23.16
N GLU A 162 -9.80 20.15 23.51
CA GLU A 162 -10.47 18.93 23.96
C GLU A 162 -10.55 17.87 22.85
N LEU A 163 -10.89 18.29 21.62
CA LEU A 163 -10.85 17.41 20.45
C LEU A 163 -9.44 16.88 20.19
N TYR A 164 -8.41 17.73 20.32
CA TYR A 164 -7.03 17.33 20.15
C TYR A 164 -6.60 16.29 21.20
N LEU A 165 -6.89 16.53 22.48
CA LEU A 165 -6.57 15.60 23.58
C LEU A 165 -7.33 14.28 23.44
N THR A 166 -8.61 14.34 23.08
CA THR A 166 -9.47 13.18 22.82
C THR A 166 -8.96 12.34 21.63
N ALA A 167 -8.51 13.00 20.56
CA ALA A 167 -7.92 12.31 19.41
C ALA A 167 -6.56 11.70 19.76
N ALA A 168 -5.73 12.43 20.51
CA ALA A 168 -4.43 11.95 20.97
C ALA A 168 -4.57 10.74 21.92
N SER A 169 -5.55 10.73 22.82
CA SER A 169 -5.79 9.62 23.75
C SER A 169 -6.27 8.34 23.07
N ARG A 170 -6.99 8.48 21.95
CA ARG A 170 -7.52 7.36 21.16
C ARG A 170 -6.53 6.84 20.12
N ARG A 171 -5.44 7.57 19.84
CA ARG A 171 -4.43 7.21 18.83
C ARG A 171 -3.60 5.95 19.15
N PRO A 172 -3.20 5.67 20.42
CA PRO A 172 -2.40 4.50 20.76
C PRO A 172 -2.97 3.14 20.31
N LYS A 173 -4.30 3.01 20.17
CA LYS A 173 -4.92 1.78 19.65
C LYS A 173 -4.47 1.43 18.23
N TYR A 174 -4.26 2.44 17.38
CA TYR A 174 -3.76 2.24 16.01
C TYR A 174 -2.27 1.91 16.02
N TYR A 175 -1.50 2.57 16.91
CA TYR A 175 -0.09 2.25 17.09
C TYR A 175 0.10 0.80 17.52
N PHE A 176 -0.69 0.36 18.50
CA PHE A 176 -0.69 -1.02 18.96
C PHE A 176 -1.04 -1.99 17.82
N ALA A 177 -2.18 -1.80 17.15
CA ALA A 177 -2.65 -2.74 16.11
C ALA A 177 -1.65 -2.89 14.96
N TRP A 178 -1.08 -1.78 14.44
CA TRP A 178 -0.12 -1.84 13.35
C TRP A 178 1.27 -2.30 13.78
N THR A 179 1.72 -1.97 15.00
CA THR A 179 2.98 -2.52 15.52
C THR A 179 2.85 -4.03 15.75
N LEU A 180 1.70 -4.51 16.24
CA LEU A 180 1.44 -5.93 16.40
C LEU A 180 1.42 -6.67 15.06
N ALA A 181 0.76 -6.09 14.05
CA ALA A 181 0.79 -6.64 12.70
C ALA A 181 2.24 -6.76 12.16
N ASP A 182 3.06 -5.74 12.38
CA ASP A 182 4.48 -5.77 12.02
C ASP A 182 5.27 -6.83 12.82
N VAL A 183 5.03 -6.98 14.12
CA VAL A 183 5.63 -8.04 14.96
C VAL A 183 5.31 -9.43 14.40
N ILE A 184 4.05 -9.69 14.08
CA ILE A 184 3.61 -11.00 13.56
C ILE A 184 4.29 -11.29 12.20
N ASN A 185 4.36 -10.30 11.31
CA ASN A 185 5.04 -10.45 10.02
C ASN A 185 6.55 -10.68 10.17
N ASN A 186 7.21 -9.99 11.11
CA ASN A 186 8.64 -10.22 11.41
C ASN A 186 8.88 -11.59 12.05
N ALA A 187 7.99 -12.03 12.95
CA ALA A 187 8.07 -13.35 13.57
C ALA A 187 7.90 -14.48 12.54
N ALA A 188 7.08 -14.26 11.51
CA ALA A 188 6.95 -15.17 10.37
C ALA A 188 8.16 -15.14 9.42
N GLY A 189 9.05 -14.13 9.53
CA GLY A 189 10.19 -13.94 8.62
C GLY A 189 9.90 -13.03 7.41
N PHE A 190 8.68 -12.51 7.26
CA PHE A 190 8.27 -11.73 6.09
C PHE A 190 8.73 -10.25 6.12
N GLY A 191 9.13 -9.71 7.27
CA GLY A 191 9.44 -8.27 7.38
C GLY A 191 10.89 -7.85 7.08
N TYR A 192 11.74 -8.78 6.62
CA TYR A 192 13.17 -8.52 6.40
C TYR A 192 13.46 -7.72 5.11
N ASN A 193 14.26 -6.65 5.21
CA ASN A 193 14.57 -5.71 4.11
C ASN A 193 16.09 -5.47 3.95
N GLY A 194 16.87 -6.55 4.02
CA GLY A 194 18.32 -6.48 3.79
C GLY A 194 19.13 -5.90 4.95
N VAL A 195 20.36 -5.48 4.64
CA VAL A 195 21.34 -4.94 5.61
C VAL A 195 21.73 -3.54 5.15
N LEU A 196 21.91 -2.62 6.10
CA LEU A 196 22.46 -1.28 5.86
C LEU A 196 23.98 -1.33 5.68
N ASP A 197 24.55 -0.22 5.19
CA ASP A 197 25.99 -0.07 4.95
C ASP A 197 26.85 -0.32 6.21
N TYR A 198 26.27 -0.15 7.41
CA TYR A 198 26.92 -0.38 8.71
C TYR A 198 26.73 -1.79 9.28
N GLY A 199 26.16 -2.72 8.52
CA GLY A 199 25.92 -4.10 8.98
C GLY A 199 24.65 -4.29 9.82
N GLU A 200 23.86 -3.24 10.04
CA GLU A 200 22.58 -3.34 10.76
C GLU A 200 21.49 -3.96 9.87
N GLU A 201 20.78 -4.94 10.43
CA GLU A 201 19.69 -5.63 9.76
C GLU A 201 18.40 -4.78 9.76
N ARG A 202 17.80 -4.59 8.58
CA ARG A 202 16.52 -3.89 8.44
C ARG A 202 15.34 -4.84 8.47
N TRP A 203 14.39 -4.54 9.33
CA TRP A 203 13.14 -5.27 9.53
C TRP A 203 11.95 -4.32 9.37
N ASP A 204 11.95 -3.59 8.25
CA ASP A 204 11.03 -2.51 7.92
C ASP A 204 10.25 -2.73 6.61
N LEU A 205 10.38 -3.90 5.97
CA LEU A 205 9.75 -4.18 4.66
C LEU A 205 8.24 -3.89 4.69
N LEU A 206 7.61 -4.29 5.79
CA LEU A 206 6.18 -4.22 6.02
C LEU A 206 5.81 -3.24 7.15
N SER A 207 6.76 -2.41 7.60
CA SER A 207 6.46 -1.45 8.65
C SER A 207 5.52 -0.37 8.14
N ASN A 208 4.38 -0.22 8.82
CA ASN A 208 3.33 0.72 8.44
C ASN A 208 3.36 2.02 9.26
N LEU A 209 4.26 2.12 10.24
CA LEU A 209 4.19 3.14 11.27
C LEU A 209 5.57 3.49 11.81
N ASN A 210 5.85 4.81 11.90
CA ASN A 210 7.01 5.33 12.61
C ASN A 210 6.57 6.28 13.73
N ILE A 211 6.30 5.75 14.93
CA ILE A 211 5.69 6.47 16.06
C ILE A 211 6.45 7.76 16.40
N LEU A 212 7.78 7.67 16.57
CA LEU A 212 8.60 8.83 16.93
C LEU A 212 8.48 9.96 15.90
N ARG A 213 8.53 9.64 14.61
CA ARG A 213 8.41 10.63 13.53
C ARG A 213 7.01 11.23 13.41
N ILE A 214 5.99 10.52 13.87
CA ILE A 214 4.61 11.00 13.87
C ILE A 214 4.40 11.99 15.02
N GLU A 215 4.83 11.64 16.22
CA GLU A 215 4.65 12.51 17.40
C GLU A 215 5.59 13.74 17.38
N THR A 216 6.75 13.63 16.71
CA THR A 216 7.69 14.76 16.52
C THR A 216 7.54 15.46 15.17
N ALA A 217 6.46 15.19 14.43
CA ALA A 217 6.25 15.76 13.10
C ALA A 217 6.11 17.28 13.17
N THR A 218 7.00 18.00 12.48
CA THR A 218 6.94 19.48 12.35
C THR A 218 6.07 19.93 11.18
N SER A 219 5.67 19.01 10.30
CA SER A 219 4.85 19.29 9.13
C SER A 219 3.81 18.19 8.89
N PHE A 220 2.68 18.58 8.30
CA PHE A 220 1.61 17.64 7.95
C PHE A 220 2.07 16.58 6.95
N LYS A 221 2.94 16.96 6.01
CA LYS A 221 3.58 16.02 5.08
C LYS A 221 4.36 14.94 5.82
N MET A 222 5.18 15.33 6.80
CA MET A 222 5.94 14.38 7.61
C MET A 222 5.01 13.44 8.39
N TYR A 223 3.88 13.95 8.90
CA TYR A 223 2.88 13.12 9.57
C TYR A 223 2.30 12.05 8.64
N ILE A 224 1.79 12.45 7.47
CA ILE A 224 1.20 11.51 6.48
C ILE A 224 2.23 10.49 5.98
N ASP A 225 3.47 10.93 5.73
CA ASP A 225 4.51 10.06 5.19
C ASP A 225 4.94 8.95 6.18
N ASN A 226 4.59 9.06 7.47
CA ASN A 226 4.92 8.10 8.51
C ASN A 226 3.70 7.35 9.09
N TRP A 227 2.48 7.75 8.74
CA TRP A 227 1.23 7.13 9.19
C TRP A 227 0.62 6.25 8.09
N ASN A 228 0.43 4.96 8.35
CA ASN A 228 -0.06 3.99 7.37
C ASN A 228 0.76 4.02 6.06
N ILE A 229 2.07 3.83 6.22
CA ILE A 229 3.09 4.09 5.20
C ILE A 229 2.78 3.35 3.88
N GLN A 230 2.45 2.06 3.94
CA GLN A 230 2.23 1.27 2.71
C GLN A 230 0.99 1.73 1.94
N THR A 231 -0.06 2.13 2.65
CA THR A 231 -1.24 2.74 2.01
C THR A 231 -0.90 4.09 1.40
N ALA A 232 -0.10 4.91 2.08
CA ALA A 232 0.32 6.22 1.57
C ALA A 232 1.19 6.08 0.31
N VAL A 233 2.08 5.09 0.27
CA VAL A 233 2.87 4.75 -0.93
C VAL A 233 1.96 4.30 -2.07
N TRP A 234 1.03 3.38 -1.80
CA TRP A 234 0.05 2.95 -2.81
C TRP A 234 -0.78 4.11 -3.35
N LEU A 235 -1.28 5.01 -2.50
CA LEU A 235 -2.01 6.21 -2.93
C LEU A 235 -1.16 7.12 -3.83
N LYS A 236 0.12 7.30 -3.49
CA LYS A 236 1.05 8.08 -4.33
C LYS A 236 1.20 7.41 -5.70
N ASP A 237 1.44 6.10 -5.74
CA ASP A 237 1.59 5.36 -6.99
C ASP A 237 0.34 5.45 -7.87
N LEU A 238 -0.85 5.36 -7.25
CA LEU A 238 -2.13 5.57 -7.94
C LEU A 238 -2.26 6.98 -8.50
N ALA A 239 -1.94 8.02 -7.73
CA ALA A 239 -2.05 9.40 -8.15
C ALA A 239 -1.07 9.72 -9.31
N TRP A 240 0.16 9.22 -9.22
CA TRP A 240 1.16 9.33 -10.29
C TRP A 240 0.70 8.63 -11.58
N CYS A 241 0.13 7.43 -11.47
CA CYS A 241 -0.37 6.69 -12.62
C CYS A 241 -1.62 7.36 -13.23
N THR A 242 -2.57 7.80 -12.40
CA THR A 242 -3.81 8.45 -12.86
C THR A 242 -3.52 9.76 -13.55
N SER A 243 -2.61 10.58 -13.00
CA SER A 243 -2.20 11.84 -13.63
C SER A 243 -1.61 11.59 -15.03
N ARG A 244 -0.82 10.52 -15.19
CA ARG A 244 -0.29 10.12 -16.50
C ARG A 244 -1.38 9.57 -17.43
N ILE A 245 -2.32 8.77 -16.93
CA ILE A 245 -3.43 8.24 -17.73
C ILE A 245 -4.31 9.39 -18.24
N LEU A 246 -4.61 10.39 -17.40
CA LEU A 246 -5.35 11.58 -17.82
C LEU A 246 -4.60 12.38 -18.88
N LEU A 247 -3.27 12.50 -18.78
CA LEU A 247 -2.44 13.10 -19.83
C LEU A 247 -2.49 12.27 -21.13
N TYR A 248 -2.41 10.95 -21.05
CA TYR A 248 -2.55 10.07 -22.22
C TYR A 248 -3.94 10.15 -22.86
N LEU A 249 -5.00 10.28 -22.06
CA LEU A 249 -6.37 10.43 -22.55
C LEU A 249 -6.60 11.84 -23.11
N SER A 250 -6.00 12.88 -22.54
CA SER A 250 -6.03 14.24 -23.12
C SER A 250 -5.22 14.31 -24.41
N ASP A 251 -4.07 13.63 -24.48
CA ASP A 251 -3.27 13.52 -25.71
C ASP A 251 -3.97 12.66 -26.77
N CYS A 252 -4.72 11.62 -26.38
CA CYS A 252 -5.59 10.86 -27.30
C CYS A 252 -6.77 11.70 -27.79
N SER A 253 -7.35 12.55 -26.94
CA SER A 253 -8.41 13.49 -27.34
C SER A 253 -7.87 14.59 -28.27
N ALA A 254 -6.63 15.05 -28.06
CA ALA A 254 -5.96 16.02 -28.91
C ALA A 254 -5.38 15.42 -30.22
N SER A 255 -5.20 14.09 -30.30
CA SER A 255 -4.55 13.41 -31.44
C SER A 255 -5.52 12.74 -32.42
N HIS A 256 -6.79 13.15 -32.46
CA HIS A 256 -7.69 12.85 -33.58
C HIS A 256 -7.20 13.37 -34.95
N THR A 257 -6.02 13.98 -35.05
CA THR A 257 -5.37 14.40 -36.30
C THR A 257 -3.98 13.83 -36.59
N CYS A 258 -3.36 12.99 -35.73
CA CYS A 258 -2.00 12.51 -36.00
C CYS A 258 -1.87 10.99 -35.96
N CYS A 259 -2.36 10.38 -37.03
CA CYS A 259 -1.89 9.07 -37.48
C CYS A 259 -0.67 9.30 -38.39
N PRO A 260 0.57 8.88 -38.07
CA PRO A 260 1.61 8.80 -39.08
C PRO A 260 1.25 7.61 -39.97
N LYS A 261 0.68 7.91 -41.14
CA LYS A 261 0.50 6.96 -42.24
C LYS A 261 1.83 6.23 -42.47
N GLY A 262 1.73 4.91 -42.59
CA GLY A 262 2.84 4.08 -43.04
C GLY A 262 3.41 4.60 -44.36
N LYS A 263 4.74 4.65 -44.43
CA LYS A 263 5.45 4.54 -45.70
C LYS A 263 6.27 3.26 -45.64
N ALA A 264 5.70 2.21 -46.22
CA ALA A 264 6.51 1.17 -46.83
C ALA A 264 7.16 1.78 -48.07
N ASN A 265 8.47 1.64 -48.22
CA ASN A 265 9.11 1.45 -49.52
C ASN A 265 10.47 0.78 -49.33
N ASN A 266 10.60 -0.37 -49.98
CA ASN A 266 11.81 -1.15 -50.17
C ASN A 266 12.91 -0.34 -50.87
N SER A 267 14.16 -0.53 -50.45
CA SER A 267 15.30 -0.74 -51.36
C SER A 267 16.58 -1.01 -50.55
N SER A 268 17.05 -2.26 -50.61
CA SER A 268 18.44 -2.68 -50.81
C SER A 268 19.58 -1.78 -50.28
N LEU A 269 20.40 -2.31 -49.35
CA LEU A 269 21.85 -2.54 -49.54
C LEU A 269 22.52 -2.96 -48.21
N VAL A 270 23.05 -4.18 -48.21
CA VAL A 270 24.19 -4.61 -47.37
C VAL A 270 25.46 -4.03 -48.02
N PRO A 271 26.48 -3.58 -47.27
CA PRO A 271 27.66 -4.42 -47.11
C PRO A 271 28.29 -4.43 -45.70
N ALA A 272 29.00 -5.54 -45.46
CA ALA A 272 29.87 -5.86 -44.34
C ALA A 272 31.19 -5.03 -44.33
N TYR A 273 32.00 -5.30 -43.29
CA TYR A 273 33.40 -4.88 -42.97
C TYR A 273 33.51 -3.64 -42.04
N LEU A 274 34.32 -3.61 -40.97
CA LEU A 274 35.52 -4.36 -40.56
C LEU A 274 35.63 -4.42 -39.02
N MET A 275 36.21 -5.52 -38.52
CA MET A 275 36.99 -5.52 -37.27
C MET A 275 38.27 -4.71 -37.48
N GLU A 276 38.66 -3.94 -36.46
CA GLU A 276 40.01 -3.88 -35.89
C GLU A 276 39.87 -3.69 -34.38
#